data_AF-A0A359KJP6-F1
#
_entry.id   AF-A0A359KJP6-F1
#
_cell.length_a   1.000
_cell.length_b   1.000
_cell.length_c   1.000
_cell.angle_alpha   90.00
_cell.angle_beta   90.00
_cell.angle_gamma   90.00
#
_symmetry.space_group_name_H-M   'P 1'
#
loop_
_entity.id
_entity.type
_entity.pdbx_description
1 polymer ?
#
loop_
_entity_poly.entity_id
_entity_poly.type
_entity_poly.pdbx_seq_one_letter_code
_entity_poly.pdbx_strand_id
1 'polypeptide(L)'
;YLDPPYNQHSYLGNYHCWESLVLWDKPETYGVARKRVDVKTRKSAFNSRPGIGPALQTVIERLRAPNLIVSFNDEGYLSRDELTAMLSARGHVQVVEIPRPRYVGARIGIHNLKGQKVGSVGRLRNVEYLFVVTDRPIELPVAA
;
A
#
# COMPACT_ATOMS: atom_id res chain seq x y z
N TYR A 1 -6.97 10.72 -7.32
CA TYR A 1 -5.77 9.89 -7.12
C TYR A 1 -5.95 9.11 -5.82
N LEU A 2 -5.72 7.81 -5.84
CA LEU A 2 -5.81 6.91 -4.70
C LEU A 2 -4.46 6.20 -4.55
N ASP A 3 -3.89 6.26 -3.35
CA ASP A 3 -2.70 5.53 -2.94
C ASP A 3 -2.99 4.85 -1.59
N PRO A 4 -3.84 3.81 -1.60
CA PRO A 4 -4.27 3.18 -0.36
C PRO A 4 -3.13 2.35 0.26
N PRO A 5 -3.12 2.15 1.59
CA PRO A 5 -2.26 1.14 2.19
C PRO A 5 -2.51 -0.22 1.53
N TYR A 6 -1.44 -0.91 1.14
CA TYR A 6 -1.53 -2.15 0.37
C TYR A 6 -1.03 -3.39 1.14
N ASN A 7 -0.59 -3.24 2.40
CA ASN A 7 -0.06 -4.34 3.23
C ASN A 7 -0.28 -4.10 4.75
N GLN A 8 0.31 -4.95 5.62
CA GLN A 8 0.16 -4.85 7.08
C GLN A 8 0.76 -3.58 7.71
N HIS A 9 1.58 -2.82 6.98
CA HIS A 9 2.32 -1.68 7.53
C HIS A 9 1.39 -0.49 7.72
N SER A 10 0.77 -0.42 8.90
CA SER A 10 -0.16 0.65 9.26
C SER A 10 0.58 1.95 9.60
N TYR A 11 0.10 3.06 9.04
CA TYR A 11 0.61 4.39 9.36
C TYR A 11 0.53 4.69 10.86
N LEU A 12 -0.57 4.34 11.51
CA LEU A 12 -0.73 4.54 12.95
C LEU A 12 0.41 3.90 13.75
N GLY A 13 0.79 2.66 13.45
CA GLY A 13 1.83 1.95 14.17
C GLY A 13 3.26 2.39 13.82
N ASN A 14 3.48 2.84 12.58
CA ASN A 14 4.79 3.25 12.07
C ASN A 14 5.11 4.73 12.33
N TYR A 15 4.09 5.57 12.41
CA TYR A 15 4.18 7.02 12.52
C TYR A 15 3.43 7.54 13.75
N HIS A 16 3.36 6.73 14.81
CA HIS A 16 2.56 7.02 16.02
C HIS A 16 2.94 8.33 16.73
N CYS A 17 4.18 8.84 16.55
CA CYS A 17 4.57 10.14 17.07
C CYS A 17 3.77 11.27 16.41
N TRP A 18 3.58 11.21 15.09
CA TRP A 18 2.78 12.19 14.34
C TRP A 18 1.33 12.16 14.79
N GLU A 19 0.78 10.97 15.04
CA GLU A 19 -0.57 10.83 15.59
C GLU A 19 -0.73 11.59 16.91
N SER A 20 0.22 11.45 17.84
CA SER A 20 0.21 12.18 19.12
C SER A 20 0.36 13.69 18.95
N LEU A 21 1.18 14.14 17.99
CA LEU A 21 1.34 15.56 17.72
C LEU A 21 0.05 16.17 17.16
N VAL A 22 -0.63 15.46 16.25
CA VAL A 22 -1.87 15.94 15.62
C VAL A 22 -3.05 15.90 16.59
N LEU A 23 -3.20 14.84 17.37
CA LEU A 23 -4.25 14.75 18.40
C LEU A 23 -3.94 15.58 19.64
N TRP A 24 -2.70 16.04 19.78
CA TRP A 24 -2.18 16.74 20.95
C TRP A 24 -2.44 16.00 22.27
N ASP A 25 -2.25 14.68 22.25
CA ASP A 25 -2.50 13.80 23.39
C ASP A 25 -1.22 13.13 23.89
N LYS A 26 -1.32 12.45 25.04
CA LYS A 26 -0.22 11.72 25.67
C LYS A 26 -0.70 10.33 26.14
N PRO A 27 -0.96 9.40 25.21
CA PRO A 27 -1.44 8.07 25.57
C PRO A 27 -0.37 7.27 26.30
N GLU A 28 -0.80 6.21 26.98
CA GLU A 28 0.12 5.18 27.45
C GLU A 28 0.91 4.60 26.27
N THR A 29 2.14 4.14 26.54
CA THR A 29 3.04 3.59 25.52
C THR A 29 3.59 2.23 25.93
N TYR A 30 4.02 1.42 24.96
CA TYR A 30 4.60 0.10 25.21
C TYR A 30 5.82 -0.20 24.33
N GLY A 31 6.66 -1.14 24.80
CA GLY A 31 7.84 -1.63 24.09
C GLY A 31 8.98 -0.61 23.98
N VAL A 32 10.09 -1.04 23.38
CA VAL A 32 11.31 -0.22 23.25
C VAL A 32 11.06 1.04 22.42
N ALA A 33 10.25 0.94 21.37
CA ALA A 33 9.89 2.05 20.49
C ALA A 33 8.82 2.99 21.09
N ARG A 34 8.31 2.73 22.31
CA ARG A 34 7.26 3.52 22.97
C ARG A 34 6.06 3.81 22.08
N LYS A 35 5.54 2.78 21.40
CA LYS A 35 4.34 2.91 20.56
C LYS A 35 3.12 3.20 21.43
N ARG A 36 2.17 3.99 20.93
CA ARG A 36 0.88 4.24 21.60
C ARG A 36 0.12 2.92 21.82
N VAL A 37 -0.49 2.72 22.99
CA VAL A 37 -1.21 1.46 23.32
C VAL A 37 -2.40 1.17 22.41
N ASP A 38 -3.07 2.21 21.93
CA ASP A 38 -4.25 2.13 21.05
C ASP A 38 -3.94 1.53 19.67
N VAL A 39 -2.67 1.51 19.23
CA VAL A 39 -2.22 0.77 18.03
C VAL A 39 -2.64 -0.72 18.08
N LYS A 40 -2.79 -1.31 19.27
CA LYS A 40 -3.17 -2.71 19.44
C LYS A 40 -4.62 -2.98 19.03
N THR A 41 -5.52 -2.04 19.26
CA THR A 41 -6.96 -2.21 19.07
C THR A 41 -7.50 -1.41 17.87
N ARG A 42 -6.92 -0.25 17.59
CA ARG A 42 -7.32 0.64 16.49
C ARG A 42 -6.71 0.18 15.16
N LYS A 43 -7.35 -0.80 14.53
CA LYS A 43 -6.93 -1.36 13.23
C LYS A 43 -7.62 -0.67 12.06
N SER A 44 -6.98 -0.71 10.90
CA SER A 44 -7.55 -0.28 9.63
C SER A 44 -7.87 -1.50 8.77
N ALA A 45 -9.04 -1.50 8.13
CA ALA A 45 -9.42 -2.52 7.15
C ALA A 45 -8.42 -2.58 5.98
N PHE A 46 -7.83 -1.44 5.59
CA PHE A 46 -6.79 -1.38 4.55
C PHE A 46 -5.49 -2.10 4.92
N ASN A 47 -5.21 -2.30 6.21
CA ASN A 47 -4.03 -3.05 6.67
C ASN A 47 -4.35 -4.52 6.95
N SER A 48 -5.49 -5.03 6.50
CA SER A 48 -5.94 -6.40 6.68
C SER A 48 -6.12 -7.07 5.32
N ARG A 49 -5.53 -8.25 5.11
CA ARG A 49 -5.67 -9.01 3.86
C ARG A 49 -7.14 -9.30 3.50
N PRO A 50 -8.00 -9.79 4.41
CA PRO A 50 -9.43 -9.95 4.09
C PRO A 50 -10.21 -8.61 4.11
N GLY A 51 -9.68 -7.57 4.76
CA GLY A 51 -10.39 -6.29 4.92
C GLY A 51 -10.20 -5.29 3.79
N ILE A 52 -9.06 -5.32 3.10
CA ILE A 52 -8.66 -4.30 2.13
C ILE A 52 -9.57 -4.27 0.90
N GLY A 53 -9.97 -5.44 0.39
CA GLY A 53 -10.83 -5.54 -0.80
C GLY A 53 -12.16 -4.81 -0.61
N PRO A 54 -12.98 -5.20 0.40
CA PRO A 54 -14.24 -4.51 0.70
C PRO A 54 -14.07 -3.02 1.02
N ALA A 55 -13.00 -2.65 1.73
CA ALA A 55 -12.73 -1.26 2.08
C ALA A 55 -12.42 -0.39 0.85
N LEU A 56 -11.57 -0.89 -0.05
CA LEU A 56 -11.22 -0.19 -1.29
C LEU A 56 -12.42 -0.11 -2.24
N GLN A 57 -13.18 -1.20 -2.38
CA GLN A 57 -14.41 -1.22 -3.18
C GLN A 57 -15.39 -0.13 -2.72
N THR A 58 -15.61 0.00 -1.42
CA THR A 58 -16.48 1.03 -0.84
C THR A 58 -16.00 2.45 -1.20
N VAL A 59 -14.69 2.69 -1.21
CA VAL A 59 -14.12 3.99 -1.64
C VAL A 59 -14.39 4.23 -3.11
N ILE A 60 -14.10 3.26 -3.97
CA ILE A 60 -14.27 3.35 -5.43
C ILE A 60 -15.73 3.65 -5.80
N GLU A 61 -16.68 2.97 -5.17
CA GLU A 61 -18.12 3.14 -5.41
C GLU A 61 -18.65 4.51 -4.98
N ARG A 62 -18.15 5.05 -3.87
CA ARG A 62 -18.66 6.30 -3.30
C ARG A 62 -17.97 7.54 -3.87
N LEU A 63 -16.84 7.38 -4.54
CA LEU A 63 -16.07 8.51 -5.07
C LEU A 63 -16.79 9.17 -6.24
N ARG A 64 -17.07 10.48 -6.10
CA ARG A 64 -17.61 11.32 -7.18
C ARG A 64 -16.47 11.99 -7.94
N ALA A 65 -15.81 11.24 -8.80
CA ALA A 65 -14.85 11.78 -9.75
C ALA A 65 -15.07 11.15 -11.14
N PRO A 66 -14.91 11.91 -12.22
CA PRO A 66 -15.03 11.39 -13.58
C PRO A 66 -13.87 10.45 -13.96
N ASN A 67 -12.69 10.68 -13.38
CA ASN A 67 -11.48 9.91 -13.64
C ASN A 67 -10.86 9.44 -12.33
N LEU A 68 -10.29 8.22 -12.35
CA LEU A 68 -9.53 7.67 -11.22
C LEU A 68 -8.09 7.42 -11.66
N ILE A 69 -7.17 7.71 -10.74
CA ILE A 69 -5.79 7.24 -10.85
C ILE A 69 -5.52 6.49 -9.57
N VAL A 70 -5.11 5.22 -9.66
CA VAL A 70 -4.83 4.37 -8.50
C VAL A 70 -3.40 3.85 -8.59
N SER A 71 -2.63 4.06 -7.54
CA SER A 71 -1.29 3.52 -7.37
C SER A 71 -1.37 2.25 -6.52
N PHE A 72 -0.73 1.16 -6.94
CA PHE A 72 -0.66 -0.06 -6.16
C PHE A 72 0.56 -0.91 -6.51
N ASN A 73 1.25 -1.43 -5.49
CA ASN A 73 2.41 -2.29 -5.69
C ASN A 73 2.03 -3.77 -5.84
N ASP A 74 2.76 -4.52 -6.66
CA ASP A 74 2.57 -5.97 -6.86
C ASP A 74 2.93 -6.85 -5.65
N GLU A 75 3.53 -6.31 -4.59
CA GLU A 75 3.70 -6.95 -3.28
C GLU A 75 2.53 -6.67 -2.31
N GLY A 76 1.51 -5.95 -2.77
CA GLY A 76 0.30 -5.67 -2.00
C GLY A 76 -0.61 -6.88 -1.80
N TYR A 77 -1.67 -6.66 -1.03
CA TYR A 77 -2.66 -7.70 -0.72
C TYR A 77 -3.63 -8.01 -1.84
N LEU A 78 -3.88 -7.05 -2.74
CA LEU A 78 -4.73 -7.20 -3.92
C LEU A 78 -3.86 -7.37 -5.16
N SER A 79 -4.23 -8.31 -6.02
CA SER A 79 -3.61 -8.52 -7.32
C SER A 79 -4.04 -7.46 -8.34
N ARG A 80 -3.29 -7.38 -9.44
CA ARG A 80 -3.64 -6.53 -10.59
C ARG A 80 -5.03 -6.86 -11.13
N ASP A 81 -5.40 -8.14 -11.20
CA ASP A 81 -6.66 -8.58 -11.76
C ASP A 81 -7.84 -8.20 -10.86
N GLU A 82 -7.68 -8.37 -9.55
CA GLU A 82 -8.68 -7.92 -8.56
C GLU A 82 -8.91 -6.41 -8.66
N LEU A 83 -7.84 -5.62 -8.74
CA LEU A 83 -7.94 -4.16 -8.87
C LEU A 83 -8.57 -3.74 -10.21
N THR A 84 -8.17 -4.40 -11.30
CA THR A 84 -8.75 -4.15 -12.63
C THR A 84 -10.26 -4.41 -12.61
N ALA A 85 -10.69 -5.54 -12.03
CA ALA A 85 -12.10 -5.89 -11.90
C ALA A 85 -12.88 -4.85 -11.08
N MET A 86 -12.37 -4.43 -9.91
CA MET A 86 -13.01 -3.41 -9.08
C MET A 86 -13.15 -2.07 -9.82
N LEU A 87 -12.11 -1.65 -10.54
CA LEU A 87 -12.06 -0.35 -11.22
C LEU A 87 -12.87 -0.31 -12.51
N SER A 88 -13.07 -1.45 -13.18
CA SER A 88 -13.79 -1.54 -14.45
C SER A 88 -15.27 -1.14 -14.31
N ALA A 89 -15.83 -1.21 -13.10
CA ALA A 89 -17.18 -0.70 -12.81
C ALA A 89 -17.29 0.84 -12.92
N ARG A 90 -16.15 1.56 -13.00
CA ARG A 90 -16.12 3.02 -13.04
C ARG A 90 -15.75 3.60 -14.41
N GLY A 91 -15.26 2.79 -15.34
CA GLY A 91 -14.87 3.23 -16.68
C GLY A 91 -13.86 2.30 -17.33
N HIS A 92 -13.29 2.75 -18.45
CA HIS A 92 -12.23 2.06 -19.14
C HIS A 92 -10.94 2.12 -18.31
N VAL A 93 -10.32 0.95 -18.05
CA VAL A 93 -9.11 0.84 -17.23
C VAL A 93 -7.89 0.64 -18.13
N GLN A 94 -6.90 1.52 -18.01
CA GLN A 94 -5.56 1.33 -18.54
C GLN A 94 -4.57 1.15 -17.39
N VAL A 95 -3.59 0.27 -17.55
CA VAL A 95 -2.58 0.00 -16.52
C VAL A 95 -1.21 0.37 -17.05
N VAL A 96 -0.52 1.26 -16.36
CA VAL A 96 0.91 1.53 -16.59
C VAL A 96 1.70 0.70 -15.58
N GLU A 97 2.62 -0.11 -16.07
CA GLU A 97 3.54 -0.89 -15.25
C GLU A 97 4.88 -0.19 -15.15
N ILE A 98 5.36 0.03 -13.93
CA ILE A 98 6.61 0.72 -13.66
C ILE A 98 7.51 -0.22 -12.85
N PRO A 99 8.45 -0.92 -13.51
CA PRO A 99 9.40 -1.78 -12.81
C PRO A 99 10.32 -0.95 -11.90
N ARG A 100 10.44 -1.34 -10.63
CA ARG A 100 11.34 -0.70 -9.67
C ARG A 100 12.28 -1.72 -9.02
N PRO A 101 13.52 -1.32 -8.67
CA PRO A 101 14.35 -2.11 -7.78
C PRO A 101 13.65 -2.24 -6.43
N ARG A 102 13.49 -3.47 -5.95
CA ARG A 102 12.90 -3.72 -4.65
C ARG A 102 13.80 -3.17 -3.54
N TYR A 103 13.20 -2.61 -2.49
CA TYR A 103 13.93 -2.06 -1.35
C TYR A 103 14.95 -3.07 -0.78
N VAL A 104 16.10 -2.54 -0.35
CA VAL A 104 17.35 -3.26 -0.09
C VAL A 104 17.26 -4.28 1.05
N GLY A 105 16.15 -4.34 1.79
CA GLY A 105 15.88 -5.41 2.77
C GLY A 105 16.05 -6.82 2.18
N ALA A 106 15.72 -7.04 0.90
CA ALA A 106 15.95 -8.32 0.22
C ALA A 106 17.44 -8.66 -0.03
N ARG A 107 18.33 -7.66 0.04
CA ARG A 107 19.79 -7.81 -0.15
C ARG A 107 20.56 -7.73 1.17
N ILE A 108 20.12 -6.88 2.10
CA ILE A 108 20.75 -6.63 3.40
C ILE A 108 20.21 -7.60 4.47
N GLY A 109 18.92 -7.94 4.44
CA GLY A 109 18.25 -8.76 5.46
C GLY A 109 18.62 -10.24 5.46
N ILE A 110 19.54 -10.66 4.58
CA ILE A 110 20.04 -12.05 4.56
C ILE A 110 21.15 -12.29 5.58
N HIS A 111 21.66 -11.26 6.25
CA HIS A 111 22.67 -11.37 7.30
C HIS A 111 22.11 -11.02 8.68
N ASN A 112 22.49 -11.77 9.72
CA ASN A 112 22.14 -11.46 11.10
C ASN A 112 23.02 -10.34 11.69
N LEU A 113 22.76 -9.92 12.93
CA LEU A 113 23.54 -8.87 13.63
C LEU A 113 25.03 -9.20 13.81
N LYS A 114 25.44 -10.46 13.60
CA LYS A 114 26.84 -10.91 13.62
C LYS A 114 27.46 -10.99 12.21
N GLY A 115 26.75 -10.54 11.17
CA GLY A 115 27.20 -10.59 9.78
C GLY A 115 27.09 -11.97 9.13
N GLN A 116 26.45 -12.94 9.76
CA GLN A 116 26.34 -14.31 9.23
C GLN A 116 25.15 -14.41 8.28
N LYS A 117 25.32 -15.07 7.13
CA LYS A 117 24.24 -15.30 6.18
C LYS A 117 23.23 -16.30 6.77
N VAL A 118 22.00 -15.85 6.97
CA VAL A 118 20.88 -16.59 7.54
C VAL A 118 19.66 -16.67 6.60
N GLY A 119 19.78 -16.14 5.38
CA GLY A 119 18.70 -16.16 4.39
C GLY A 119 19.20 -16.24 2.94
N SER A 120 18.26 -16.40 2.02
CA SER A 120 18.49 -16.34 0.57
C SER A 120 18.03 -15.00 -0.01
N VAL A 121 18.65 -14.60 -1.11
CA VAL A 121 18.22 -13.40 -1.85
C VAL A 121 16.89 -13.72 -2.52
N GLY A 122 15.85 -12.99 -2.12
CA GLY A 122 14.51 -13.11 -2.73
C GLY A 122 14.38 -12.30 -4.02
N ARG A 123 13.13 -12.10 -4.46
CA ARG A 123 12.80 -11.22 -5.59
C ARG A 123 13.43 -9.83 -5.41
N LEU A 124 14.10 -9.33 -6.45
CA LEU A 124 14.89 -8.07 -6.43
C LEU A 124 14.21 -6.89 -7.14
N ARG A 125 13.06 -7.13 -7.78
CA ARG A 125 12.29 -6.13 -8.50
C ARG A 125 10.81 -6.28 -8.17
N ASN A 126 10.15 -5.18 -7.91
CA ASN A 126 8.71 -5.06 -7.78
C ASN A 126 8.19 -4.25 -8.97
N VAL A 127 6.90 -4.36 -9.25
CA VAL A 127 6.20 -3.55 -10.25
C VAL A 127 5.25 -2.65 -9.51
N GLU A 128 5.38 -1.34 -9.74
CA GLU A 128 4.34 -0.38 -9.36
C GLU A 128 3.33 -0.30 -10.49
N TYR A 129 2.05 -0.47 -10.17
CA TYR A 129 0.95 -0.29 -11.10
C TYR A 129 0.34 1.09 -10.92
N LEU A 130 0.15 1.81 -12.03
CA LEU A 130 -0.70 2.99 -12.09
C LEU A 130 -1.92 2.65 -12.95
N PHE A 131 -3.06 2.47 -12.31
CA PHE A 131 -4.33 2.30 -12.99
C PHE A 131 -4.91 3.68 -13.33
N VAL A 132 -5.27 3.87 -14.58
CA VAL A 132 -5.94 5.07 -15.10
C VAL A 132 -7.33 4.66 -15.55
N VAL A 133 -8.34 5.25 -14.92
CA VAL A 133 -9.75 4.98 -15.22
C VAL A 133 -10.38 6.24 -15.78
N THR A 134 -10.91 6.14 -16.98
CA THR A 134 -11.52 7.24 -17.75
C THR A 134 -12.78 6.74 -18.46
N ASP A 135 -13.59 7.66 -18.99
CA ASP A 135 -14.78 7.34 -19.78
C ASP A 135 -14.46 6.59 -21.09
N ARG A 136 -13.33 6.92 -21.70
CA ARG A 136 -12.79 6.31 -22.93
C ARG A 136 -11.28 6.13 -22.83
N PRO A 137 -10.67 5.27 -23.66
CA PRO A 137 -9.21 5.18 -23.72
C PRO A 137 -8.57 6.53 -24.01
N ILE A 138 -7.46 6.82 -23.32
CA ILE A 138 -6.64 8.00 -23.54
C ILE A 138 -5.24 7.61 -23.98
N GLU A 139 -4.57 8.50 -24.70
CA GLU A 139 -3.15 8.35 -25.00
C GLU A 139 -2.37 8.57 -23.70
N LEU A 140 -1.66 7.53 -23.25
CA LEU A 140 -0.75 7.62 -22.13
C LEU A 140 0.66 7.77 -22.70
N PRO A 141 1.44 8.78 -22.29
CA PRO A 141 2.84 8.82 -22.66
C PRO A 141 3.49 7.52 -22.15
N VAL A 142 4.20 6.83 -23.03
CA VAL A 142 4.97 5.64 -22.64
C VAL A 142 5.89 6.07 -21.51
N ALA A 143 5.72 5.47 -20.33
CA ALA A 143 6.68 5.63 -19.24
C ALA A 143 8.00 5.02 -19.72
N ALA A 144 8.90 5.88 -20.22
CA ALA A 144 10.24 5.51 -20.64
C ALA A 144 11.11 5.03 -19.46
#